data_AF-V6J1J0-F1
#
_entry.id   AF-V6J1J0-F1
#
_cell.length_a   1.000
_cell.length_b   1.000
_cell.length_c   1.000
_cell.angle_alpha   90.00
_cell.angle_beta   90.00
_cell.angle_gamma   90.00
#
_symmetry.space_group_name_H-M   'P 1'
#
loop_
_entity.id
_entity.type
_entity.pdbx_description
1 polymer ?
#
loop_
_entity_poly.entity_id
_entity_poly.type
_entity_poly.pdbx_seq_one_letter_code
_entity_poly.pdbx_strand_id
1 'polypeptide(L)'
;MVIKIIIMLLGIVITIVGLLYSKSYHEKHFSSDINSGTFSDGIIGFIIEFVVLGLLSILPWYINKALVISIGLLLFVTSVVFI
;
A
#
# COMPACT_ATOMS: atom_id res chain seq x y z
N MET A 1 17.93 18.09 5.85
CA MET A 1 18.78 17.09 5.15
C MET A 1 18.54 15.66 5.62
N VAL A 2 18.64 15.33 6.92
CA VAL A 2 18.44 13.94 7.41
C VAL A 2 17.04 13.38 7.10
N ILE A 3 15.98 14.16 7.35
CA ILE A 3 14.59 13.76 7.08
C ILE A 3 14.35 13.48 5.57
N LYS A 4 14.95 14.29 4.70
CA LYS A 4 14.90 14.10 3.23
C LYS A 4 15.42 12.73 2.84
N ILE A 5 16.58 12.33 3.36
CA ILE A 5 17.22 11.03 3.08
C ILE A 5 16.34 9.87 3.57
N ILE A 6 15.74 9.99 4.75
CA ILE A 6 14.85 8.95 5.31
C ILE A 6 13.63 8.75 4.42
N ILE A 7 12.97 9.83 4.00
CA ILE A 7 11.79 9.77 3.11
C ILE A 7 12.17 9.22 1.72
N MET A 8 13.35 9.59 1.22
CA MET A 8 13.86 9.07 -0.05
C MET A 8 14.07 7.55 0.01
N LEU A 9 14.72 7.05 1.06
CA LEU A 9 14.94 5.62 1.26
C LEU A 9 13.61 4.87 1.42
N LEU A 10 12.65 5.44 2.16
CA LEU A 10 11.29 4.88 2.26
C LEU A 10 10.61 4.79 0.90
N GLY A 11 10.67 5.84 0.08
CA GLY A 11 10.11 5.85 -1.28
C GLY A 11 10.73 4.76 -2.16
N ILE A 12 12.06 4.59 -2.10
CA ILE A 12 12.77 3.53 -2.83
C ILE A 12 12.33 2.14 -2.37
N VAL A 13 12.30 1.89 -1.06
CA VAL A 13 11.88 0.60 -0.49
C VAL A 13 10.45 0.27 -0.90
N ILE A 14 9.52 1.23 -0.79
CA ILE A 14 8.11 1.04 -1.18
C ILE A 14 8.00 0.74 -2.68
N THR A 15 8.78 1.41 -3.52
CA THR A 15 8.82 1.14 -4.96
C THR A 15 9.31 -0.27 -5.26
N ILE A 16 10.38 -0.72 -4.58
CA ILE A 16 10.90 -2.09 -4.72
C ILE A 16 9.86 -3.12 -4.28
N VAL A 17 9.19 -2.89 -3.14
CA VAL A 17 8.10 -3.76 -2.65
C VAL A 17 6.96 -3.82 -3.68
N GLY A 18 6.59 -2.68 -4.26
CA GLY A 18 5.59 -2.62 -5.34
C GLY A 18 6.03 -3.40 -6.59
N LEU A 19 7.31 -3.36 -6.97
CA LEU A 19 7.82 -4.13 -8.11
C LEU A 19 7.81 -5.63 -7.85
N LEU A 20 8.18 -6.06 -6.64
CA LEU A 20 8.15 -7.44 -6.19
C LEU A 20 6.72 -7.95 -5.93
N TYR A 21 5.75 -7.05 -5.81
CA TYR A 21 4.34 -7.39 -5.70
C TYR A 21 3.90 -8.19 -6.92
N SER A 22 3.46 -9.42 -6.66
CA SER A 22 3.06 -10.38 -7.68
C SER A 22 1.62 -10.84 -7.46
N LYS A 23 1.00 -11.33 -8.52
CA LYS A 23 -0.33 -11.93 -8.47
C LYS A 23 -0.42 -13.03 -7.39
N SER A 24 0.60 -13.90 -7.31
CA SER A 24 0.66 -14.98 -6.31
C SER A 24 0.67 -14.46 -4.87
N TYR A 25 1.43 -13.38 -4.60
CA TYR A 25 1.43 -12.75 -3.28
C TYR A 25 0.07 -12.13 -2.93
N HIS A 26 -0.53 -11.44 -3.90
CA HIS A 26 -1.85 -10.82 -3.75
C HIS A 26 -2.92 -11.87 -3.46
N GLU A 27 -2.96 -12.93 -4.24
CA GLU A 27 -3.97 -13.97 -4.08
C GLU A 27 -3.82 -14.70 -2.74
N LYS A 28 -2.59 -14.98 -2.31
CA LYS A 28 -2.31 -15.64 -1.03
C LYS A 28 -2.77 -14.84 0.20
N HIS A 29 -2.80 -13.50 0.12
CA HIS A 29 -3.12 -12.64 1.27
C HIS A 29 -4.50 -11.98 1.17
N PHE A 30 -5.06 -11.85 -0.02
CA PHE A 30 -6.28 -11.08 -0.25
C PHE A 30 -7.39 -11.85 -0.99
N SER A 31 -7.11 -13.02 -1.61
CA SER A 31 -8.10 -13.74 -2.43
C SER A 31 -8.73 -14.98 -1.80
N SER A 32 -8.33 -15.36 -0.58
CA SER A 32 -9.01 -16.43 0.16
C SER A 32 -9.96 -15.80 1.17
N ASP A 33 -11.24 -15.77 0.80
CA ASP A 33 -12.41 -15.49 1.63
C ASP A 33 -12.34 -14.21 2.45
N ILE A 34 -13.27 -13.29 2.20
CA ILE A 34 -13.56 -12.18 3.10
C ILE A 34 -14.08 -12.80 4.41
N ASN A 35 -13.19 -13.32 5.25
CA ASN A 35 -13.47 -13.64 6.63
C ASN A 35 -13.55 -12.29 7.33
N SER A 36 -14.77 -11.77 7.35
CA SER A 36 -15.26 -10.72 8.22
C SER A 36 -14.78 -11.00 9.65
N GLY A 37 -13.68 -10.40 10.06
CA GLY A 37 -13.00 -10.89 11.25
C GLY A 37 -11.97 -9.93 11.77
N THR A 38 -12.36 -8.68 12.04
CA THR A 38 -12.22 -8.00 13.35
C THR A 38 -12.62 -6.54 13.12
N PHE A 39 -13.92 -6.26 13.02
CA PHE A 39 -14.38 -4.88 12.98
C PHE A 39 -13.86 -4.15 14.22
N SER A 40 -12.96 -3.19 14.01
CA SER A 40 -12.54 -2.27 15.06
C SER A 40 -13.76 -1.55 15.65
N ASP A 41 -13.88 -1.50 16.97
CA ASP A 41 -14.98 -0.82 17.70
C ASP A 41 -15.09 0.70 17.41
N GLY A 42 -14.19 1.28 16.63
CA GLY A 42 -14.22 2.68 16.22
C GLY A 42 -14.64 2.87 14.76
N ILE A 43 -15.51 3.85 14.51
CA ILE A 43 -15.95 4.27 13.15
C ILE A 43 -14.74 4.53 12.23
N ILE A 44 -13.66 5.10 12.77
CA ILE A 44 -12.43 5.36 12.02
C ILE A 44 -11.72 4.05 11.65
N GLY A 45 -11.64 3.10 12.58
CA GLY A 45 -11.07 1.79 12.32
C GLY A 45 -11.88 1.01 11.28
N PHE A 46 -13.21 1.07 11.37
CA PHE A 46 -14.13 0.49 10.39
C PHE A 46 -13.91 1.07 8.99
N ILE A 47 -13.81 2.40 8.86
CA ILE A 47 -13.58 3.04 7.56
C ILE A 47 -12.23 2.62 6.98
N ILE A 48 -11.17 2.59 7.80
CA ILE A 48 -9.83 2.19 7.36
C ILE A 48 -9.86 0.72 6.92
N GLU A 49 -10.45 -0.17 7.70
CA GLU A 49 -10.49 -1.60 7.41
C GLU A 49 -11.34 -1.89 6.16
N PHE A 50 -12.52 -1.28 6.06
CA PHE A 50 -13.43 -1.46 4.92
C PHE A 50 -12.88 -0.85 3.63
N VAL A 51 -12.34 0.37 3.70
CA VAL A 51 -11.80 1.05 2.53
C VAL A 51 -10.47 0.43 2.13
N VAL A 52 -9.54 0.20 3.06
CA VAL A 52 -8.21 -0.32 2.69
C VAL A 52 -8.29 -1.81 2.39
N LEU A 53 -8.75 -2.65 3.31
CA LEU A 53 -8.74 -4.11 3.07
C LEU A 53 -9.82 -4.52 2.06
N GLY A 54 -11.00 -3.90 2.12
CA GLY A 54 -12.08 -4.17 1.15
C GLY A 54 -11.72 -3.75 -0.27
N LEU A 55 -11.16 -2.54 -0.47
CA LEU A 55 -10.66 -2.16 -1.81
C LEU A 55 -9.50 -3.06 -2.21
N LEU A 56 -8.56 -3.36 -1.32
CA LEU A 56 -7.43 -4.22 -1.69
C LEU A 56 -7.90 -5.63 -2.11
N SER A 57 -8.92 -6.21 -1.49
CA SER A 57 -9.44 -7.53 -1.89
C SER A 57 -10.29 -7.52 -3.17
N ILE A 58 -10.95 -6.41 -3.51
CA ILE A 58 -11.77 -6.30 -4.72
C ILE A 58 -10.92 -5.87 -5.93
N LEU A 59 -9.91 -5.02 -5.70
CA LEU A 59 -9.08 -4.50 -6.77
C LEU A 59 -8.18 -5.60 -7.34
N PRO A 60 -8.10 -5.73 -8.67
CA PRO A 60 -7.12 -6.60 -9.30
C PRO A 60 -5.70 -6.31 -8.83
N TRP A 61 -4.91 -7.36 -8.66
CA TRP A 61 -3.52 -7.28 -8.19
C TRP A 61 -2.65 -6.24 -8.92
N TYR A 62 -2.90 -6.00 -10.21
CA TYR A 62 -2.15 -5.02 -11.01
C TYR A 62 -2.50 -3.57 -10.64
N ILE A 63 -3.72 -3.28 -10.18
CA ILE A 63 -4.11 -1.95 -9.71
C ILE A 63 -3.43 -1.66 -8.36
N ASN A 64 -3.47 -2.63 -7.44
CA ASN A 64 -2.76 -2.52 -6.16
C ASN A 64 -1.26 -2.37 -6.36
N LYS A 65 -0.68 -3.12 -7.31
CA LYS A 65 0.72 -2.97 -7.72
C LYS A 65 1.01 -1.54 -8.19
N ALA A 66 0.19 -1.02 -9.10
CA ALA A 66 0.36 0.34 -9.63
C ALA A 66 0.24 1.41 -8.53
N LEU A 67 -0.70 1.26 -7.59
CA LEU A 67 -0.87 2.18 -6.46
C LEU A 67 0.36 2.20 -5.55
N VAL A 68 0.88 1.03 -5.17
CA VAL A 68 2.08 0.93 -4.30
C VAL A 68 3.30 1.55 -4.99
N ILE A 69 3.51 1.26 -6.29
CA ILE A 69 4.60 1.87 -7.07
C ILE A 69 4.41 3.39 -7.16
N SER A 70 3.18 3.87 -7.39
CA SER A 70 2.88 5.30 -7.49
C SER A 70 3.13 6.04 -6.19
N ILE A 71 2.77 5.46 -5.04
CA ILE A 71 3.04 6.02 -3.71
C ILE A 71 4.55 6.09 -3.47
N GLY A 72 5.29 5.03 -3.78
CA GLY A 72 6.75 5.00 -3.66
C GLY A 72 7.44 6.07 -4.50
N LEU A 73 7.02 6.21 -5.76
CA LEU A 73 7.51 7.25 -6.67
C LEU A 73 7.14 8.66 -6.19
N LEU A 74 5.91 8.88 -5.70
CA LEU A 74 5.49 10.16 -5.15
C LEU A 74 6.33 10.56 -3.94
N LEU A 75 6.61 9.64 -3.02
CA LEU A 75 7.47 9.89 -1.87
C LEU A 75 8.91 10.21 -2.30
N PHE A 76 9.43 9.50 -3.30
CA PHE A 76 10.75 9.78 -3.86
C PHE A 76 10.80 11.18 -4.50
N VAL A 77 9.86 11.51 -5.38
CA VAL A 77 9.79 12.82 -6.04
C VAL A 77 9.61 13.94 -5.03
N THR A 78 8.72 13.75 -4.04
CA THR A 78 8.48 14.76 -2.99
C THR A 78 9.73 15.01 -2.17
N SER A 79 10.46 13.94 -1.81
CA SER A 79 11.74 14.07 -1.13
C SER A 79 12.76 14.83 -1.97
N VAL A 80 12.86 14.54 -3.27
CA VAL A 80 13.85 15.20 -4.14
C VAL A 80 13.50 16.68 -4.40
N VAL A 81 12.22 16.99 -4.66
CA VAL A 81 11.77 18.30 -5.16
C VAL A 81 11.35 19.27 -4.06
N PHE A 82 10.68 18.81 -3.00
CA PHE A 82 10.00 19.70 -2.05
C PHE A 82 10.64 19.77 -0.66
N ILE A 83 11.34 18.71 -0.22
CA ILE A 83 11.97 18.59 1.12
C ILE A 83 13.48 18.84 1.01
#